data_AF-A0A9Q1CIR5-F1
#
_entry.id   AF-A0A9Q1CIR5-F1
#
_cell.length_a   1.000
_cell.length_b   1.000
_cell.length_c   1.000
_cell.angle_alpha   90.00
_cell.angle_beta   90.00
_cell.angle_gamma   90.00
#
_symmetry.space_group_name_H-M   'P 1'
#
loop_
_entity.id
_entity.type
_entity.pdbx_description
1 polymer ?
#
loop_
_entity_poly.entity_id
_entity_poly.type
_entity_poly.pdbx_seq_one_letter_code
_entity_poly.pdbx_strand_id
1 'polypeptide(L)'
;MTEIVSATFLPVLVVASILALSVYLDLYNSVYVELGFEHYAEKANSTLGGYKFPVWMKMPANTLVNVGYVGVGFLWLLRVTSSDKLHETDIATNLYMVSIFAWMAIIYGFTQFARIVTQSLFWAVLDQWFTLPFFCWTIIWSRTVQHGWKAQSAVLILVLSILSYNLALLHKFGFDVALGVHIAVAFWHGSSVVRRDQVANLENYLDEAGEFASVFSSESSWALVFGCGVWKPIVVYVCFEHHQGM
;
A
#
# COMPACT_ATOMS: atom_id res chain seq x y z
N MET A 1 16.41 -9.29 -13.01
CA MET A 1 15.74 -9.30 -11.69
C MET A 1 16.05 -8.05 -10.87
N THR A 2 17.33 -7.70 -10.70
CA THR A 2 17.77 -6.36 -10.26
C THR A 2 17.19 -5.23 -11.12
N GLU A 3 16.95 -5.50 -12.41
CA GLU A 3 16.35 -4.55 -13.35
C GLU A 3 14.93 -4.09 -12.97
N ILE A 4 14.03 -4.95 -12.44
CA ILE A 4 12.69 -4.50 -12.03
C ILE A 4 12.79 -3.63 -10.79
N VAL A 5 13.61 -4.04 -9.83
CA VAL A 5 13.83 -3.30 -8.59
C VAL A 5 14.46 -1.93 -8.88
N SER A 6 15.44 -1.85 -9.78
CA SER A 6 16.03 -0.56 -10.19
C SER A 6 15.09 0.28 -11.05
N ALA A 7 14.34 -0.34 -11.97
CA ALA A 7 13.38 0.36 -12.83
C ALA A 7 12.20 0.95 -12.05
N THR A 8 11.82 0.35 -10.92
CA THR A 8 10.76 0.85 -10.03
C THR A 8 11.26 1.90 -9.04
N PHE A 9 12.56 1.89 -8.70
CA PHE A 9 13.13 2.90 -7.81
C PHE A 9 13.07 4.30 -8.41
N LEU A 10 13.48 4.46 -9.68
CA LEU A 10 13.54 5.77 -10.33
C LEU A 10 12.21 6.53 -10.34
N PRO A 11 11.06 5.98 -10.78
CA PRO A 11 9.79 6.71 -10.77
C PRO A 11 9.35 7.10 -9.36
N VAL A 12 9.56 6.23 -8.36
CA VAL A 12 9.24 6.54 -6.95
C VAL A 12 10.12 7.68 -6.44
N LEU A 13 11.42 7.64 -6.74
CA LEU A 13 12.37 8.69 -6.36
C LEU A 13 12.05 10.03 -7.05
N VAL A 14 11.68 10.02 -8.33
CA VAL A 14 11.30 11.22 -9.08
C VAL A 14 10.09 11.89 -8.46
N VAL A 15 9.02 11.11 -8.19
CA VAL A 15 7.84 11.64 -7.50
C VAL A 15 8.23 12.20 -6.13
N ALA A 16 8.96 11.42 -5.34
CA ALA A 16 9.41 11.84 -4.02
C ALA A 16 10.20 13.15 -4.04
N SER A 17 11.10 13.30 -5.02
CA SER A 17 11.91 14.49 -5.20
C SER A 17 11.08 15.70 -5.63
N ILE A 18 10.09 15.51 -6.52
CA ILE A 18 9.17 16.58 -6.92
C ILE A 18 8.37 17.08 -5.72
N LEU A 19 7.84 16.18 -4.88
CA LEU A 19 7.11 16.56 -3.67
C LEU A 19 8.03 17.32 -2.71
N ALA A 20 9.20 16.76 -2.39
CA ALA A 20 10.16 17.37 -1.47
C ALA A 20 10.64 18.74 -1.95
N LEU A 21 10.95 18.87 -3.24
CA LEU A 21 11.36 20.14 -3.82
C LEU A 21 10.23 21.18 -3.75
N SER A 22 8.98 20.77 -4.01
CA SER A 22 7.84 21.67 -3.94
C SER A 22 7.61 22.22 -2.53
N VAL A 23 7.78 21.39 -1.49
CA VAL A 23 7.70 21.84 -0.09
C VAL A 23 8.91 22.68 0.29
N TYR A 24 10.11 22.32 -0.18
CA TYR A 24 11.34 23.09 0.06
C TYR A 24 11.29 24.51 -0.54
N LEU A 25 10.61 24.67 -1.67
CA LEU A 25 10.36 25.97 -2.32
C LEU A 25 9.21 26.76 -1.68
N ASP A 26 8.77 26.38 -0.48
CA ASP A 26 7.73 27.03 0.30
C ASP A 26 6.34 27.12 -0.38
N LEU A 27 6.07 26.29 -1.39
CA LEU A 27 4.77 26.30 -2.09
C LEU A 27 3.59 25.91 -1.19
N TYR A 28 3.87 25.29 -0.04
CA TYR A 28 2.88 24.77 0.92
C TYR A 28 3.05 25.33 2.33
N ASN A 29 3.69 26.51 2.46
CA ASN A 29 3.92 27.15 3.76
C ASN A 29 2.63 27.57 4.51
N SER A 30 1.51 27.69 3.80
CA SER A 30 0.21 28.10 4.31
C SER A 30 -0.73 26.93 4.61
N VAL A 31 -0.32 25.69 4.33
CA VAL A 31 -1.14 24.51 4.60
C VAL A 31 -1.33 24.33 6.09
N TYR A 32 -2.57 24.06 6.49
CA TYR A 32 -2.87 23.66 7.85
C TYR A 32 -2.42 22.22 8.08
N VAL A 33 -1.40 22.04 8.91
CA VAL A 33 -0.97 20.72 9.40
C VAL A 33 -0.97 20.70 10.92
N GLU A 34 -1.36 19.56 11.47
CA GLU A 34 -1.30 19.32 12.91
C GLU A 34 0.15 19.00 13.31
N LEU A 35 0.78 19.97 13.99
CA LEU A 35 2.09 19.87 14.62
C LEU A 35 1.89 19.74 16.13
N GLY A 36 2.74 18.95 16.79
CA GLY A 36 2.62 18.68 18.21
C GLY A 36 2.32 17.20 18.48
N PHE A 37 2.74 16.75 19.66
CA PHE A 37 2.59 15.36 20.06
C PHE A 37 1.18 15.00 20.54
N GLU A 38 0.39 16.01 20.90
CA GLU A 38 -1.00 15.91 21.33
C GLU A 38 -1.92 15.34 20.24
N HIS A 39 -1.52 15.43 18.99
CA HIS A 39 -2.23 14.89 17.84
C HIS A 39 -1.94 13.40 17.58
N TYR A 40 -1.03 12.79 18.34
CA TYR A 40 -0.71 11.38 18.26
C TYR A 40 -1.41 10.56 19.35
N ALA A 41 -1.79 9.33 19.03
CA ALA A 41 -2.37 8.40 20.00
C ALA A 41 -1.36 7.98 21.10
N GLU A 42 -0.07 7.94 20.75
CA GLU A 42 1.01 7.68 21.71
C GLU A 42 1.41 8.96 22.43
N LYS A 43 1.42 8.94 23.75
CA LYS A 43 1.90 10.07 24.55
C LYS A 43 3.40 10.27 24.32
N ALA A 44 3.83 11.52 24.19
CA ALA A 44 5.25 11.86 24.09
C ALA A 44 6.02 11.52 25.38
N ASN A 45 6.59 10.33 25.43
CA ASN A 45 7.53 9.89 26.44
C ASN A 45 8.53 8.91 25.81
N SER A 46 9.77 8.93 26.26
CA SER A 46 10.80 8.03 25.73
C SER A 46 10.77 6.64 26.40
N THR A 47 9.60 6.19 26.87
CA THR A 47 9.47 4.94 27.65
C THR A 47 8.33 4.10 27.10
N LEU A 48 8.62 2.88 26.65
CA LEU A 48 7.60 1.94 26.21
C LEU A 48 7.55 0.76 27.16
N GLY A 49 6.53 0.70 28.00
CA GLY A 49 6.44 -0.29 29.07
C GLY A 49 7.61 -0.14 30.05
N GLY A 50 8.41 -1.21 30.22
CA GLY A 50 9.61 -1.20 31.06
C GLY A 50 10.89 -0.73 30.38
N TYR A 51 10.86 -0.41 29.08
CA TYR A 51 12.04 -0.07 28.29
C TYR A 51 12.19 1.44 28.13
N LYS A 52 13.40 1.95 28.40
CA LYS A 52 13.76 3.36 28.21
C LYS A 52 14.52 3.54 26.90
N PHE A 53 13.94 4.30 25.99
CA PHE A 53 14.53 4.68 24.71
C PHE A 53 15.32 5.98 24.83
N PRO A 54 16.18 6.30 23.85
CA PRO A 54 16.87 7.58 23.80
C PRO A 54 15.90 8.76 23.85
N VAL A 55 16.31 9.87 24.48
CA VAL A 55 15.43 11.04 24.72
C VAL A 55 14.93 11.69 23.43
N TRP A 56 15.67 11.55 22.33
CA TRP A 56 15.24 12.02 21.01
C TRP A 56 14.09 11.19 20.41
N MET A 57 13.84 9.98 20.90
CA MET A 57 12.75 9.10 20.50
C MET A 57 11.58 9.25 21.48
N LYS A 58 10.78 10.32 21.28
CA LYS A 58 9.66 10.66 22.16
C LYS A 58 8.41 9.80 21.97
N MET A 59 8.33 9.03 20.89
CA MET A 59 7.20 8.15 20.57
C MET A 59 7.75 6.82 20.06
N PRO A 60 8.26 5.96 20.96
CA PRO A 60 8.92 4.70 20.60
C PRO A 60 8.03 3.74 19.82
N ALA A 61 6.74 3.61 20.14
CA ALA A 61 5.84 2.71 19.40
C ALA A 61 5.64 3.18 17.95
N ASN A 62 5.36 4.46 17.73
CA ASN A 62 5.27 5.03 16.38
C ASN A 62 6.60 4.93 15.63
N THR A 63 7.72 5.08 16.33
CA THR A 63 9.05 4.91 15.74
C THR A 63 9.28 3.47 15.27
N LEU A 64 8.87 2.48 16.07
CA LEU A 64 8.96 1.06 15.69
C LEU A 64 8.07 0.72 14.48
N VAL A 65 6.91 1.35 14.35
CA VAL A 65 6.05 1.19 13.16
C VAL A 65 6.78 1.68 11.89
N ASN A 66 7.48 2.82 11.95
CA ASN A 66 8.28 3.31 10.83
C ASN A 66 9.44 2.36 10.45
N VAL A 67 10.11 1.81 11.46
CA VAL A 67 11.12 0.75 11.25
C VAL A 67 10.48 -0.47 10.59
N GLY A 68 9.25 -0.82 10.99
CA GLY A 68 8.45 -1.86 10.37
C GLY A 68 8.20 -1.61 8.88
N TYR A 69 7.78 -0.40 8.50
CA TYR A 69 7.59 -0.04 7.08
C TYR A 69 8.86 -0.21 6.26
N VAL A 70 9.99 0.32 6.76
CA VAL A 70 11.28 0.21 6.08
C VAL A 70 11.72 -1.25 5.97
N GLY A 71 11.62 -2.01 7.05
CA GLY A 71 11.98 -3.43 7.10
C GLY A 71 11.15 -4.28 6.14
N VAL A 72 9.82 -4.12 6.14
CA VAL A 72 8.91 -4.83 5.23
C VAL A 72 9.21 -4.46 3.78
N GLY A 73 9.46 -3.17 3.48
CA GLY A 73 9.86 -2.73 2.15
C GLY A 73 11.14 -3.45 1.68
N PHE A 74 12.19 -3.46 2.49
CA PHE A 74 13.41 -4.20 2.15
C PHE A 74 13.17 -5.70 1.97
N LEU A 75 12.40 -6.33 2.85
CA LEU A 75 12.07 -7.75 2.73
C LEU A 75 11.31 -8.08 1.43
N TRP A 76 10.40 -7.20 1.01
CA TRP A 76 9.70 -7.36 -0.26
C TRP A 76 10.63 -7.21 -1.45
N LEU A 77 11.54 -6.23 -1.44
CA LEU A 77 12.56 -6.10 -2.49
C LEU A 77 13.45 -7.34 -2.56
N LEU A 78 13.90 -7.85 -1.41
CA LEU A 78 14.69 -9.08 -1.35
C LEU A 78 13.94 -10.27 -1.96
N ARG A 79 12.65 -10.44 -1.62
CA ARG A 79 11.82 -11.49 -2.21
C ARG A 79 11.66 -11.34 -3.72
N VAL A 80 11.46 -10.13 -4.22
CA VAL A 80 11.40 -9.87 -5.67
C VAL A 80 12.73 -10.24 -6.34
N THR A 81 13.87 -9.92 -5.71
CA THR A 81 15.22 -10.28 -6.21
C THR A 81 15.60 -11.75 -6.08
N SER A 82 14.81 -12.56 -5.38
CA SER A 82 15.01 -14.00 -5.27
C SER A 82 13.99 -14.82 -6.05
N SER A 83 13.13 -14.17 -6.84
CA SER A 83 12.06 -14.82 -7.60
C SER A 83 12.50 -15.15 -9.03
N ASP A 84 12.74 -16.42 -9.33
CA ASP A 84 13.22 -16.89 -10.64
C ASP A 84 12.18 -16.82 -11.79
N LYS A 85 10.92 -16.47 -11.49
CA LYS A 85 9.79 -16.57 -12.43
C LYS A 85 9.50 -15.30 -13.24
N LEU A 86 10.44 -14.84 -14.08
CA LEU A 86 10.25 -13.59 -14.87
C LEU A 86 9.55 -13.76 -16.23
N HIS A 87 9.22 -14.97 -16.65
CA HIS A 87 8.81 -15.21 -18.05
C HIS A 87 7.31 -15.02 -18.32
N GLU A 88 6.49 -14.88 -17.28
CA GLU A 88 5.06 -14.66 -17.41
C GLU A 88 4.71 -13.20 -17.16
N THR A 89 3.99 -12.56 -18.09
CA THR A 89 3.70 -11.12 -18.08
C THR A 89 2.94 -10.66 -16.84
N ASP A 90 2.08 -11.53 -16.30
CA ASP A 90 1.28 -11.24 -15.12
C ASP A 90 2.13 -11.29 -13.84
N ILE A 91 3.11 -12.21 -13.79
CA ILE A 91 4.09 -12.28 -12.70
C ILE A 91 4.99 -11.04 -12.73
N ALA A 92 5.50 -10.65 -13.90
CA ALA A 92 6.35 -9.46 -14.04
C ALA A 92 5.63 -8.18 -13.61
N THR A 93 4.35 -8.03 -13.97
CA THR A 93 3.52 -6.88 -13.57
C THR A 93 3.29 -6.86 -12.05
N ASN A 94 2.99 -8.00 -11.43
CA ASN A 94 2.84 -8.08 -9.97
C ASN A 94 4.14 -7.77 -9.23
N LEU A 95 5.29 -8.28 -9.71
CA LEU A 95 6.60 -7.97 -9.13
C LEU A 95 6.95 -6.48 -9.26
N TYR A 96 6.55 -5.84 -10.37
CA TYR A 96 6.67 -4.39 -10.54
C TYR A 96 5.85 -3.64 -9.47
N MET A 97 4.57 -3.99 -9.28
CA MET A 97 3.71 -3.36 -8.28
C MET A 97 4.24 -3.52 -6.86
N VAL A 98 4.63 -4.74 -6.48
CA VAL A 98 5.23 -5.02 -5.17
C VAL A 98 6.49 -4.19 -4.95
N SER A 99 7.33 -4.05 -5.98
CA SER A 99 8.57 -3.26 -5.88
C SER A 99 8.29 -1.76 -5.71
N ILE A 100 7.29 -1.21 -6.42
CA ILE A 100 6.83 0.18 -6.21
C ILE A 100 6.37 0.38 -4.77
N PHE A 101 5.49 -0.48 -4.26
CA PHE A 101 5.01 -0.41 -2.87
C PHE A 101 6.13 -0.53 -1.86
N ALA A 102 7.10 -1.41 -2.12
CA ALA A 102 8.26 -1.60 -1.26
C ALA A 102 9.12 -0.32 -1.19
N TRP A 103 9.42 0.30 -2.33
CA TRP A 103 10.15 1.57 -2.37
C TRP A 103 9.38 2.71 -1.69
N MET A 104 8.06 2.79 -1.92
CA MET A 104 7.21 3.77 -1.26
C MET A 104 7.18 3.57 0.26
N ALA A 105 7.11 2.33 0.75
CA ALA A 105 7.13 2.02 2.18
C ALA A 105 8.46 2.44 2.84
N ILE A 106 9.59 2.23 2.15
CA ILE A 106 10.91 2.67 2.62
C ILE A 106 10.95 4.20 2.74
N ILE A 107 10.63 4.92 1.66
CA ILE A 107 10.66 6.40 1.66
C ILE A 107 9.67 6.98 2.67
N TYR A 108 8.44 6.45 2.69
CA TYR A 108 7.39 6.90 3.59
C TYR A 108 7.77 6.67 5.06
N GLY A 109 8.32 5.52 5.40
CA GLY A 109 8.79 5.23 6.76
C GLY A 109 9.85 6.24 7.24
N PHE A 110 10.77 6.64 6.36
CA PHE A 110 11.73 7.72 6.69
C PHE A 110 11.07 9.08 6.86
N THR A 111 10.16 9.45 5.95
CA THR A 111 9.42 10.73 6.02
C THR A 111 8.60 10.81 7.31
N GLN A 112 7.86 9.76 7.65
CA GLN A 112 7.02 9.72 8.85
C GLN A 112 7.86 9.72 10.13
N PHE A 113 9.00 9.02 10.14
CA PHE A 113 9.97 9.10 11.23
C PHE A 113 10.51 10.53 11.40
N ALA A 114 10.90 11.18 10.31
CA ALA A 114 11.42 12.55 10.34
C ALA A 114 10.35 13.54 10.83
N ARG A 115 9.08 13.38 10.43
CA ARG A 115 7.95 14.15 10.97
C ARG A 115 7.87 14.01 12.49
N ILE A 116 7.90 12.79 13.00
CA ILE A 116 7.80 12.51 14.44
C ILE A 116 8.95 13.15 15.22
N VAL A 117 10.19 12.99 14.77
CA VAL A 117 11.38 13.45 15.49
C VAL A 117 11.53 14.97 15.43
N THR A 118 11.28 15.57 14.26
CA THR A 118 11.55 17.00 14.04
C THR A 118 10.36 17.91 14.33
N GLN A 119 9.13 17.39 14.21
CA GLN A 119 7.89 18.18 14.28
C GLN A 119 7.92 19.41 13.35
N SER A 120 8.61 19.34 12.21
CA SER A 120 8.70 20.45 11.27
C SER A 120 7.54 20.46 10.28
N LEU A 121 7.16 21.67 9.84
CA LEU A 121 6.17 21.87 8.79
C LEU A 121 6.54 21.08 7.51
N PHE A 122 7.82 21.13 7.12
CA PHE A 122 8.32 20.43 5.93
C PHE A 122 8.00 18.93 5.95
N TRP A 123 8.32 18.24 7.06
CA TRP A 123 8.08 16.81 7.17
C TRP A 123 6.61 16.46 7.38
N ALA A 124 5.84 17.33 8.04
CA ALA A 124 4.40 17.15 8.20
C ALA A 124 3.65 17.24 6.86
N VAL A 125 3.97 18.24 6.03
CA VAL A 125 3.41 18.39 4.67
C VAL A 125 3.81 17.21 3.80
N LEU A 126 5.09 16.80 3.83
CA LEU A 126 5.54 15.64 3.06
C LEU A 126 4.82 14.35 3.46
N ASP A 127 4.69 14.08 4.76
CA ASP A 127 4.00 12.88 5.26
C ASP A 127 2.55 12.80 4.77
N GLN A 128 1.80 13.90 4.88
CA GLN A 128 0.44 13.98 4.32
C GLN A 128 0.45 13.78 2.79
N TRP A 129 1.32 14.50 2.07
CA TRP A 129 1.32 14.45 0.62
C TRP A 129 1.71 13.08 0.07
N PHE A 130 2.71 12.41 0.65
CA PHE A 130 3.12 11.05 0.26
C PHE A 130 2.05 9.98 0.53
N THR A 131 1.17 10.21 1.50
CA THR A 131 0.08 9.29 1.81
C THR A 131 -0.87 9.13 0.62
N LEU A 132 -1.10 10.19 -0.15
CA LEU A 132 -2.04 10.17 -1.29
C LEU A 132 -1.58 9.23 -2.42
N PRO A 133 -0.33 9.35 -2.95
CA PRO A 133 0.22 8.36 -3.88
C PRO A 133 0.16 6.92 -3.35
N PHE A 134 0.35 6.71 -2.05
CA PHE A 134 0.32 5.36 -1.45
C PHE A 134 -1.04 4.70 -1.65
N PHE A 135 -2.13 5.40 -1.32
CA PHE A 135 -3.49 4.90 -1.58
C PHE A 135 -3.81 4.85 -3.07
N CYS A 136 -3.34 5.80 -3.86
CA CYS A 136 -3.50 5.79 -5.32
C CYS A 136 -2.94 4.51 -5.95
N TRP A 137 -1.76 4.05 -5.53
CA TRP A 137 -1.19 2.81 -6.05
C TRP A 137 -2.04 1.56 -5.73
N THR A 138 -2.82 1.57 -4.65
CA THR A 138 -3.77 0.46 -4.37
C THR A 138 -4.89 0.42 -5.41
N ILE A 139 -5.34 1.59 -5.89
CA ILE A 139 -6.32 1.73 -6.98
C ILE A 139 -5.71 1.24 -8.29
N ILE A 140 -4.48 1.66 -8.61
CA ILE A 140 -3.76 1.25 -9.82
C ILE A 140 -3.58 -0.28 -9.85
N TRP A 141 -3.15 -0.86 -8.73
CA TRP A 141 -2.94 -2.30 -8.63
C TRP A 141 -4.25 -3.06 -8.79
N SER A 142 -5.31 -2.67 -8.06
CA SER A 142 -6.63 -3.30 -8.15
C SER A 142 -7.18 -3.26 -9.59
N ARG A 143 -7.04 -2.12 -10.28
CA ARG A 143 -7.44 -1.99 -11.69
C ARG A 143 -6.59 -2.86 -12.62
N THR A 144 -5.30 -3.00 -12.32
CA THR A 144 -4.39 -3.84 -13.09
C THR A 144 -4.78 -5.31 -12.99
N VAL A 145 -5.12 -5.79 -11.79
CA VAL A 145 -5.65 -7.16 -11.59
C VAL A 145 -6.96 -7.34 -12.36
N GLN A 146 -7.83 -6.32 -12.38
CA GLN A 146 -9.15 -6.41 -13.00
C GLN A 146 -9.20 -6.30 -14.52
N HIS A 147 -8.26 -5.54 -15.11
CA HIS A 147 -8.36 -5.06 -16.49
C HIS A 147 -7.03 -5.08 -17.24
N GLY A 148 -5.99 -5.67 -16.65
CA GLY A 148 -4.62 -5.63 -17.15
C GLY A 148 -3.94 -4.27 -16.94
N TRP A 149 -2.63 -4.26 -17.14
CA TRP A 149 -1.79 -3.06 -16.98
C TRP A 149 -2.05 -2.04 -18.09
N LYS A 150 -2.26 -0.77 -17.70
CA LYS A 150 -2.40 0.37 -18.63
C LYS A 150 -1.62 1.58 -18.09
N ALA A 151 -0.40 1.77 -18.59
CA ALA A 151 0.51 2.82 -18.11
C ALA A 151 -0.11 4.23 -18.13
N GLN A 152 -0.85 4.59 -19.19
CA GLN A 152 -1.54 5.88 -19.28
C GLN A 152 -2.55 6.09 -18.14
N SER A 153 -3.31 5.05 -17.81
CA SER A 153 -4.25 5.10 -16.68
C SER A 153 -3.52 5.24 -15.35
N ALA A 154 -2.40 4.53 -15.17
CA ALA A 154 -1.61 4.61 -13.94
C ALA A 154 -1.04 6.03 -13.74
N VAL A 155 -0.45 6.61 -14.80
CA VAL A 155 0.07 7.98 -14.78
C VAL A 155 -1.03 8.99 -14.48
N LEU A 156 -2.20 8.88 -15.13
CA LEU A 156 -3.31 9.80 -14.88
C LEU A 156 -3.78 9.76 -13.41
N ILE A 157 -3.97 8.55 -12.85
CA ILE A 157 -4.41 8.40 -11.46
C ILE A 157 -3.35 8.97 -10.51
N LEU A 158 -2.06 8.72 -10.77
CA LEU A 158 -0.96 9.26 -9.97
C LEU A 158 -0.90 10.80 -10.01
N VAL A 159 -1.03 11.40 -11.20
CA VAL A 159 -1.05 12.86 -11.36
C VAL A 159 -2.25 13.46 -10.61
N LEU A 160 -3.45 12.88 -10.76
CA LEU A 160 -4.63 13.33 -10.03
C LEU A 160 -4.45 13.20 -8.51
N SER A 161 -3.81 12.12 -8.05
CA SER A 161 -3.49 11.92 -6.64
C SER A 161 -2.56 13.01 -6.11
N ILE A 162 -1.47 13.31 -6.83
CA ILE A 162 -0.52 14.37 -6.45
C ILE A 162 -1.22 15.73 -6.44
N LEU A 163 -2.01 16.04 -7.47
CA LEU A 163 -2.72 17.33 -7.58
C LEU A 163 -3.83 17.49 -6.54
N SER A 164 -4.43 16.40 -6.06
CA SER A 164 -5.49 16.47 -5.05
C SER A 164 -5.03 17.08 -3.72
N TYR A 165 -3.73 17.05 -3.42
CA TYR A 165 -3.17 17.70 -2.24
C TYR A 165 -3.33 19.23 -2.23
N ASN A 166 -3.48 19.87 -3.40
CA ASN A 166 -3.75 21.31 -3.47
C ASN A 166 -5.04 21.70 -2.73
N LEU A 167 -5.95 20.76 -2.47
CA LEU A 167 -7.13 21.04 -1.64
C LEU A 167 -6.76 21.48 -0.23
N ALA A 168 -5.60 21.03 0.30
CA ALA A 168 -5.08 21.44 1.61
C ALA A 168 -4.64 22.93 1.64
N LEU A 169 -4.37 23.54 0.49
CA LEU A 169 -4.15 24.99 0.37
C LEU A 169 -5.46 25.80 0.42
N LEU A 170 -6.57 25.18 0.02
CA LEU A 170 -7.87 25.84 -0.09
C LEU A 170 -8.69 25.74 1.19
N HIS A 171 -8.50 24.67 1.97
CA HIS A 171 -9.29 24.41 3.17
C HIS A 171 -8.52 23.60 4.21
N LYS A 172 -8.77 23.85 5.50
CA LYS A 172 -8.13 23.13 6.63
C LYS A 172 -8.40 21.61 6.64
N PHE A 173 -9.54 21.18 6.12
CA PHE A 173 -9.90 19.76 5.94
C PHE A 173 -9.58 19.24 4.53
N GLY A 174 -8.83 20.00 3.73
CA GLY A 174 -8.61 19.66 2.33
C GLY A 174 -7.83 18.36 2.16
N PHE A 175 -6.84 18.12 3.01
CA PHE A 175 -6.14 16.84 3.07
C PHE A 175 -7.10 15.69 3.43
N ASP A 176 -7.91 15.85 4.47
CA ASP A 176 -8.83 14.80 4.95
C ASP A 176 -9.86 14.40 3.88
N VAL A 177 -10.39 15.38 3.15
CA VAL A 177 -11.31 15.14 2.03
C VAL A 177 -10.60 14.39 0.91
N ALA A 178 -9.40 14.82 0.50
CA ALA A 178 -8.63 14.15 -0.53
C ALA A 178 -8.30 12.70 -0.14
N LEU A 179 -7.85 12.48 1.10
CA LEU A 179 -7.55 11.17 1.64
C LEU A 179 -8.80 10.29 1.72
N GLY A 180 -9.92 10.81 2.20
CA GLY A 180 -11.20 10.10 2.29
C GLY A 180 -11.68 9.58 0.94
N VAL A 181 -11.56 10.39 -0.12
CA VAL A 181 -11.87 9.97 -1.49
C VAL A 181 -10.93 8.84 -1.95
N HIS A 182 -9.63 8.95 -1.70
CA HIS A 182 -8.67 7.89 -2.06
C HIS A 182 -9.00 6.57 -1.37
N ILE A 183 -9.30 6.60 -0.06
CA ILE A 183 -9.68 5.41 0.71
C ILE A 183 -10.97 4.79 0.17
N ALA A 184 -11.99 5.60 -0.09
CA ALA A 184 -13.27 5.12 -0.61
C ALA A 184 -13.11 4.43 -1.98
N VAL A 185 -12.34 5.04 -2.89
CA VAL A 185 -12.10 4.48 -4.23
C VAL A 185 -11.21 3.23 -4.15
N ALA A 186 -10.17 3.24 -3.32
CA ALA A 186 -9.33 2.07 -3.05
C ALA A 186 -10.16 0.89 -2.52
N PHE A 187 -11.03 1.14 -1.55
CA PHE A 187 -11.92 0.12 -1.00
C PHE A 187 -12.90 -0.42 -2.06
N TRP A 188 -13.50 0.45 -2.87
CA TRP A 188 -14.37 0.03 -3.97
C TRP A 188 -13.65 -0.89 -4.96
N HIS A 189 -12.46 -0.50 -5.42
CA HIS A 189 -11.69 -1.32 -6.35
C HIS A 189 -11.18 -2.63 -5.71
N GLY A 190 -10.69 -2.59 -4.47
CA GLY A 190 -10.29 -3.80 -3.75
C GLY A 190 -11.46 -4.78 -3.55
N SER A 191 -12.63 -4.29 -3.15
CA SER A 191 -13.83 -5.13 -2.98
C SER A 191 -14.34 -5.75 -4.28
N SER A 192 -14.13 -5.08 -5.42
CA SER A 192 -14.50 -5.61 -6.74
C SER A 192 -13.49 -6.64 -7.25
N VAL A 193 -12.22 -6.59 -6.84
CA VAL A 193 -11.25 -7.67 -7.08
C VAL A 193 -11.71 -8.93 -6.36
N VAL A 194 -11.92 -8.84 -5.03
CA VAL A 194 -12.32 -9.99 -4.21
C VAL A 194 -13.61 -10.65 -4.72
N ARG A 195 -14.62 -9.84 -5.10
CA ARG A 195 -15.87 -10.38 -5.65
C ARG A 195 -15.67 -11.12 -6.98
N ARG A 196 -14.79 -10.64 -7.86
CA ARG A 196 -14.50 -11.30 -9.14
C ARG A 196 -13.78 -12.62 -8.92
N ASP A 197 -12.78 -12.65 -8.03
CA ASP A 197 -12.06 -13.89 -7.71
C ASP A 197 -13.02 -14.93 -7.11
N GLN A 198 -13.95 -14.51 -6.25
CA GLN A 198 -14.98 -15.40 -5.73
C GLN A 198 -15.88 -15.97 -6.84
N VAL A 199 -16.34 -15.13 -7.77
CA VAL A 199 -17.17 -15.57 -8.90
C VAL A 199 -16.39 -16.50 -9.84
N ALA A 200 -15.15 -16.18 -10.19
CA ALA A 200 -14.31 -17.03 -11.05
C ALA A 200 -14.04 -18.39 -10.40
N ASN A 201 -13.77 -18.42 -9.09
CA ASN A 201 -13.62 -19.68 -8.36
C ASN A 201 -14.93 -20.48 -8.32
N LEU A 202 -16.08 -19.82 -8.15
CA LEU A 202 -17.39 -20.45 -8.23
C LEU A 202 -17.69 -21.02 -9.63
N GLU A 203 -17.34 -20.31 -10.70
CA GLU A 203 -17.47 -20.80 -12.08
C GLU A 203 -16.57 -22.02 -12.32
N ASN A 204 -15.30 -21.99 -11.88
CA ASN A 204 -14.42 -23.15 -11.95
C ASN A 204 -14.97 -24.35 -11.17
N TYR A 205 -15.52 -24.15 -9.97
CA TYR A 205 -16.19 -25.22 -9.21
C TYR A 205 -17.44 -25.75 -9.91
N LEU A 206 -18.19 -24.90 -10.63
CA LEU A 206 -19.39 -25.31 -11.36
C LEU A 206 -19.05 -26.01 -12.69
N ASP A 207 -17.96 -25.62 -13.35
CA ASP A 207 -17.43 -26.29 -14.55
C ASP A 207 -16.83 -27.65 -14.18
N GLU A 208 -16.04 -27.72 -13.10
CA GLU A 208 -15.58 -28.99 -12.52
C GLU A 208 -16.77 -29.86 -12.07
N ALA A 209 -17.78 -29.27 -11.42
CA ALA A 209 -19.01 -29.99 -11.07
C ALA A 209 -19.83 -30.41 -12.29
N GLY A 210 -19.76 -29.67 -13.40
CA GLY A 210 -20.38 -29.99 -14.69
C GLY A 210 -19.69 -31.17 -15.39
N GLU A 211 -18.36 -31.27 -15.28
CA GLU A 211 -17.60 -32.47 -15.67
C GLU A 211 -17.88 -33.66 -14.75
N PHE A 212 -17.96 -33.43 -13.43
CA PHE A 212 -18.27 -34.46 -12.43
C PHE A 212 -19.72 -34.98 -12.49
N ALA A 213 -20.67 -34.19 -13.00
CA ALA A 213 -22.06 -34.60 -13.21
C ALA A 213 -22.23 -35.70 -14.28
N SER A 214 -21.18 -36.01 -15.05
CA SER A 214 -21.12 -37.16 -15.96
C SER A 214 -20.51 -38.42 -15.33
N VAL A 215 -19.96 -38.33 -14.11
CA VAL A 215 -19.12 -39.39 -13.55
C VAL A 215 -19.73 -40.12 -12.35
N PHE A 216 -20.36 -39.53 -11.33
CA PHE A 216 -20.95 -40.38 -10.27
C PHE A 216 -22.16 -39.80 -9.53
N SER A 217 -23.25 -40.55 -9.62
CA SER A 217 -24.27 -40.74 -8.58
C SER A 217 -23.63 -41.33 -7.30
N SER A 218 -24.07 -40.87 -6.13
CA SER A 218 -23.64 -41.30 -4.78
C SER A 218 -22.22 -40.81 -4.44
N GLU A 219 -21.92 -40.16 -3.32
CA GLU A 219 -22.54 -40.10 -2.00
C GLU A 219 -22.36 -38.71 -1.38
N SER A 220 -23.11 -38.50 -0.30
CA SER A 220 -23.40 -37.27 0.42
C SER A 220 -22.38 -36.89 1.50
N SER A 221 -22.26 -35.57 1.70
CA SER A 221 -21.90 -34.87 2.96
C SER A 221 -20.40 -34.74 3.24
N TRP A 222 -19.81 -33.56 3.47
CA TRP A 222 -20.24 -32.47 4.37
C TRP A 222 -19.68 -31.10 3.98
N ALA A 223 -20.47 -30.07 4.30
CA ALA A 223 -20.15 -28.64 4.25
C ALA A 223 -20.19 -28.02 5.67
N LEU A 224 -19.63 -26.80 5.80
CA LEU A 224 -19.78 -25.79 6.87
C LEU A 224 -18.85 -25.98 8.11
N VAL A 225 -18.29 -24.97 8.81
CA VAL A 225 -18.32 -23.49 8.75
C VAL A 225 -17.21 -22.91 9.67
N PHE A 226 -16.81 -21.68 9.33
CA PHE A 226 -15.97 -20.66 10.00
C PHE A 226 -15.91 -20.56 11.55
N GLY A 227 -14.78 -20.02 12.05
CA GLY A 227 -14.68 -19.35 13.34
C GLY A 227 -13.37 -18.57 13.58
N CYS A 228 -13.50 -17.34 14.10
CA CYS A 228 -12.50 -16.49 14.76
C CYS A 228 -11.48 -15.63 13.96
N GLY A 229 -11.94 -14.41 13.64
CA GLY A 229 -11.29 -13.13 13.96
C GLY A 229 -9.81 -13.10 14.34
N VAL A 230 -8.95 -12.90 13.34
CA VAL A 230 -7.74 -12.05 13.36
C VAL A 230 -7.54 -11.59 11.93
N TRP A 231 -7.22 -10.31 11.73
CA TRP A 231 -6.94 -9.67 10.45
C TRP A 231 -6.17 -10.58 9.47
N LYS A 232 -6.85 -11.10 8.45
CA LYS A 232 -6.20 -11.74 7.29
C LYS A 232 -5.84 -10.65 6.28
N PRO A 233 -4.57 -10.53 5.83
CA PRO A 233 -4.23 -9.69 4.70
C PRO A 233 -4.74 -10.38 3.42
N ILE A 234 -5.98 -10.09 3.04
CA ILE A 234 -6.68 -10.80 1.95
C ILE A 234 -6.20 -10.41 0.53
N VAL A 235 -5.26 -9.48 0.35
CA VAL A 235 -4.87 -9.06 -1.02
C VAL A 235 -3.53 -9.64 -1.49
N VAL A 236 -2.74 -10.30 -0.64
CA VAL A 236 -1.39 -10.80 -1.07
C VAL A 236 -1.26 -12.32 -1.04
N TYR A 237 -2.11 -13.04 -0.31
CA TYR A 237 -1.96 -14.51 -0.17
C TYR A 237 -2.48 -15.31 -1.37
N VAL A 238 -3.50 -14.82 -2.09
CA VAL A 238 -4.13 -15.61 -3.18
C VAL A 238 -3.22 -15.78 -4.40
N CYS A 239 -2.27 -14.87 -4.64
CA CYS A 239 -1.33 -15.02 -5.76
C CYS A 239 -0.14 -15.95 -5.48
N PHE A 240 0.17 -16.30 -4.23
CA PHE A 240 1.41 -17.06 -3.92
C PHE A 240 1.18 -18.56 -3.77
N GLU A 241 -0.01 -19.02 -3.37
CA GLU A 241 -0.26 -20.46 -3.14
C GLU A 241 -0.66 -21.22 -4.41
N HIS A 242 -1.23 -20.56 -5.44
CA HIS A 242 -1.73 -21.30 -6.60
C HIS A 242 -0.65 -21.83 -7.56
N HIS A 243 0.63 -21.56 -7.30
CA HIS A 243 1.75 -21.92 -8.18
C HIS A 243 2.80 -22.86 -7.54
N GLN A 244 2.49 -23.49 -6.41
CA GLN A 244 3.35 -24.50 -5.78
C GLN A 244 2.74 -25.90 -5.66
N GLY A 245 1.59 -26.15 -6.29
CA GLY A 245 0.97 -27.47 -6.31
C GLY A 245 0.38 -27.78 -7.67
N MET A 246 1.24 -28.23 -8.59
CA MET A 246 1.02 -29.20 -9.68
C MET A 246 2.24 -29.20 -10.60
#